data_AF-A0A5B0VS63-F1
#
_entry.id   AF-A0A5B0VS63-F1
#
_cell.length_a   1.000
_cell.length_b   1.000
_cell.length_c   1.000
_cell.angle_alpha   90.00
_cell.angle_beta   90.00
_cell.angle_gamma   90.00
#
_symmetry.space_group_name_H-M   'P 1'
#
loop_
_entity.id
_entity.type
_entity.pdbx_description
1 polymer ?
#
loop_
_entity_poly.entity_id
_entity_poly.type
_entity_poly.pdbx_seq_one_letter_code
_entity_poly.pdbx_strand_id
1 'polypeptide(L)'
;MSSKNDFKAFSISDNANVVSQEKYEGNQSLQTGFPPDNISTHLLNKVLRQSSTISSVVADFIATRSGNDVIDDGNIANLTTQLNKALEQKITTDIPSASLTQKGVVQLTNVMGNSDTLAVTQQLVQKEINSLREYTYPREEIDNRIKSTSEIPAGSPIPWPLSYPPIGYFICNGSPFNKLQYPKLAEAYPSGRLPDLRGEFIRGWDDNRGVDSGRGLLSWQGDAIRNITGTTQAVHAQMAGLPQTPIVNGVMASLRYGTRETRSANGGSSTDLTFFDIDASRQVPTAHENRPRNIAFNYVVRAA
;
A
#
# COMPACT_ATOMS: atom_id res chain seq x y z
N MET A 1 -32.78 39.73 46.48
CA MET A 1 -34.00 40.56 46.61
C MET A 1 -35.01 40.03 45.61
N SER A 2 -36.28 39.90 45.98
CA SER A 2 -37.32 39.46 45.04
C SER A 2 -37.61 40.62 44.09
N SER A 3 -37.35 40.44 42.80
CA SER A 3 -37.76 41.37 41.74
C SER A 3 -39.29 41.49 41.68
N LYS A 4 -39.79 42.70 41.43
CA LYS A 4 -41.21 43.05 41.37
C LYS A 4 -41.78 42.80 39.96
N ASN A 5 -43.01 42.30 39.89
CA ASN A 5 -43.79 42.18 38.65
C ASN A 5 -45.09 42.99 38.79
N ASP A 6 -45.33 43.95 37.90
CA ASP A 6 -46.54 44.78 37.89
C ASP A 6 -47.70 44.22 37.05
N PHE A 7 -47.45 43.24 36.18
CA PHE A 7 -48.49 42.55 35.42
C PHE A 7 -49.19 41.51 36.30
N LYS A 8 -50.43 41.79 36.72
CA LYS A 8 -51.18 40.95 37.67
C LYS A 8 -52.24 40.09 37.01
N ALA A 9 -52.39 38.86 37.49
CA ALA A 9 -53.50 38.00 37.12
C ALA A 9 -54.83 38.54 37.67
N PHE A 10 -55.85 38.64 36.82
CA PHE A 10 -57.18 39.12 37.17
C PHE A 10 -58.12 37.98 37.56
N SER A 11 -58.90 38.16 38.64
CA SER A 11 -60.02 37.29 39.01
C SER A 11 -59.65 35.80 39.19
N ILE A 12 -58.57 35.54 39.94
CA ILE A 12 -58.01 34.20 40.16
C ILE A 12 -58.66 33.38 41.28
N SER A 13 -59.61 33.96 42.02
CA SER A 13 -60.29 33.25 43.11
C SER A 13 -61.25 32.17 42.59
N ASP A 14 -61.53 31.15 43.41
CA ASP A 14 -62.43 30.05 43.06
C ASP A 14 -63.87 30.52 42.81
N ASN A 15 -64.29 31.59 43.49
CA ASN A 15 -65.61 32.22 43.35
C ASN A 15 -65.58 33.47 42.45
N ALA A 16 -64.60 33.57 41.57
CA ALA A 16 -64.47 34.67 40.62
C ALA A 16 -65.71 34.80 39.73
N ASN A 17 -66.08 36.04 39.41
CA ASN A 17 -67.17 36.37 38.51
C ASN A 17 -66.83 36.06 37.03
N VAL A 18 -66.63 34.78 36.70
CA VAL A 18 -66.23 34.28 35.38
C VAL A 18 -67.11 33.10 34.96
N VAL A 19 -67.32 32.92 33.65
CA VAL A 19 -68.00 31.71 33.14
C VAL A 19 -67.13 30.45 33.33
N SER A 20 -67.78 29.29 33.47
CA SER A 20 -67.07 27.99 33.51
C SER A 20 -66.33 27.73 32.20
N GLN A 21 -65.29 26.90 32.24
CA GLN A 21 -64.49 26.57 31.05
C GLN A 21 -65.36 25.92 29.95
N GLU A 22 -66.21 24.96 30.32
CA GLU A 22 -67.12 24.28 29.41
C GLU A 22 -68.08 25.25 28.68
N LYS A 23 -68.70 26.19 29.41
CA LYS A 23 -69.59 27.20 28.81
C LYS A 23 -68.84 28.20 27.93
N TYR A 24 -67.58 28.47 28.26
CA TYR A 24 -66.73 29.36 27.46
C TYR A 24 -66.39 28.71 26.12
N GLU A 25 -65.88 27.47 26.14
CA GLU A 25 -65.50 26.70 24.95
C GLU A 25 -66.69 26.42 24.02
N GLY A 26 -67.89 26.24 24.58
CA GLY A 26 -69.12 26.07 23.81
C GLY A 26 -69.65 27.35 23.15
N ASN A 27 -69.06 28.53 23.40
CA ASN A 27 -69.52 29.79 22.82
C ASN A 27 -68.91 30.02 21.43
N GLN A 28 -69.76 30.04 20.39
CA GLN A 28 -69.35 30.24 19.00
C GLN A 28 -68.64 31.59 18.76
N SER A 29 -68.90 32.59 19.61
CA SER A 29 -68.24 33.91 19.56
C SER A 29 -66.73 33.85 19.79
N LEU A 30 -66.19 32.74 20.32
CA LEU A 30 -64.73 32.56 20.41
C LEU A 30 -64.06 32.47 19.04
N GLN A 31 -64.76 31.97 18.03
CA GLN A 31 -64.24 31.84 16.67
C GLN A 31 -64.52 33.09 15.83
N THR A 32 -65.65 33.74 16.07
CA THR A 32 -66.15 34.84 15.22
C THR A 32 -66.03 36.23 15.86
N GLY A 33 -65.58 36.32 17.11
CA GLY A 33 -65.61 37.54 17.92
C GLY A 33 -66.94 37.74 18.65
N PHE A 34 -66.92 38.54 19.72
CA PHE A 34 -68.12 38.90 20.47
C PHE A 34 -68.97 39.93 19.74
N PRO A 35 -70.31 39.85 19.83
CA PRO A 35 -71.21 40.85 19.23
C PRO A 35 -70.99 42.25 19.85
N PRO A 36 -71.30 43.32 19.10
CA PRO A 36 -71.08 44.70 19.57
C PRO A 36 -71.91 45.05 20.82
N ASP A 37 -73.06 44.39 21.01
CA ASP A 37 -73.96 44.62 22.14
C ASP A 37 -74.19 43.32 22.95
N ASN A 38 -74.55 43.46 24.22
CA ASN A 38 -74.98 42.37 25.13
C ASN A 38 -73.91 41.33 25.54
N ILE A 39 -72.64 41.73 25.66
CA ILE A 39 -71.61 40.86 26.25
C ILE A 39 -71.80 40.80 27.77
N SER A 40 -71.94 39.60 28.34
CA SER A 40 -72.02 39.46 29.79
C SER A 40 -70.68 39.74 30.47
N THR A 41 -70.71 40.35 31.65
CA THR A 41 -69.52 40.62 32.46
C THR A 41 -68.78 39.33 32.84
N HIS A 42 -69.49 38.24 33.08
CA HIS A 42 -68.90 36.92 33.32
C HIS A 42 -68.04 36.43 32.14
N LEU A 43 -68.48 36.69 30.90
CA LEU A 43 -67.80 36.28 29.68
C LEU A 43 -66.59 37.18 29.39
N LEU A 44 -66.74 38.49 29.56
CA LEU A 44 -65.64 39.45 29.47
C LEU A 44 -64.55 39.16 30.51
N ASN A 45 -64.95 38.91 31.77
CA ASN A 45 -64.02 38.58 32.85
C ASN A 45 -63.24 37.29 32.57
N LYS A 46 -63.82 36.32 31.85
CA LYS A 46 -63.12 35.09 31.46
C LYS A 46 -61.98 35.37 30.50
N VAL A 47 -62.20 36.23 29.50
CA VAL A 47 -61.18 36.67 28.53
C VAL A 47 -60.07 37.44 29.24
N LEU A 48 -60.45 38.41 30.10
CA LEU A 48 -59.51 39.19 30.89
C LEU A 48 -58.69 38.32 31.84
N ARG A 49 -59.32 37.33 32.50
CA ARG A 49 -58.63 36.36 33.35
C ARG A 49 -57.61 35.55 32.55
N GLN A 50 -58.00 34.90 31.44
CA GLN A 50 -57.06 34.06 30.68
C GLN A 50 -55.86 34.87 30.15
N SER A 51 -56.09 36.06 29.61
CA SER A 51 -55.01 36.92 29.08
C SER A 51 -54.09 37.46 30.19
N SER A 52 -54.65 37.98 31.28
CA SER A 52 -53.87 38.52 32.40
C SER A 52 -53.12 37.44 33.18
N THR A 53 -53.68 36.22 33.31
CA THR A 53 -52.96 35.10 33.93
C THR A 53 -51.71 34.74 33.14
N ILE A 54 -51.79 34.59 31.81
CA ILE A 54 -50.61 34.31 30.99
C ILE A 54 -49.60 35.46 31.06
N SER A 55 -50.06 36.71 30.99
CA SER A 55 -49.21 37.89 31.08
C SER A 55 -48.46 37.95 32.42
N SER A 56 -49.14 37.68 33.53
CA SER A 56 -48.55 37.62 34.87
C SER A 56 -47.49 36.51 34.98
N VAL A 57 -47.75 35.32 34.43
CA VAL A 57 -46.80 34.19 34.46
C VAL A 57 -45.54 34.53 33.65
N VAL A 58 -45.70 35.11 32.47
CA VAL A 58 -44.56 35.51 31.63
C VAL A 58 -43.76 36.63 32.31
N ALA A 59 -44.43 37.64 32.87
CA ALA A 59 -43.77 38.74 33.56
C ALA A 59 -43.05 38.29 34.85
N ASP A 60 -43.63 37.35 35.61
CA ASP A 60 -42.96 36.74 36.77
C ASP A 60 -41.71 35.95 36.34
N PHE A 61 -41.79 35.21 35.22
CA PHE A 61 -40.62 34.53 34.65
C PHE A 61 -39.53 35.54 34.28
N ILE A 62 -39.88 36.62 33.58
CA ILE A 62 -38.94 37.67 33.19
C ILE A 62 -38.32 38.32 34.43
N ALA A 63 -39.10 38.70 35.43
CA ALA A 63 -38.60 39.34 36.64
C ALA A 63 -37.59 38.42 37.35
N THR A 64 -38.03 37.19 37.64
CA THR A 64 -37.22 36.19 38.36
C THR A 64 -35.92 35.85 37.64
N ARG A 65 -35.96 35.71 36.31
CA ARG A 65 -34.81 35.26 35.52
C ARG A 65 -33.95 36.38 34.98
N SER A 66 -34.43 37.63 34.88
CA SER A 66 -33.60 38.77 34.51
C SER A 66 -32.94 39.42 35.74
N GLY A 67 -33.49 39.18 36.93
CA GLY A 67 -33.10 39.80 38.20
C GLY A 67 -33.55 41.26 38.33
N ASN A 68 -34.42 41.73 37.44
CA ASN A 68 -34.88 43.11 37.36
C ASN A 68 -36.40 43.18 37.55
N ASP A 69 -36.90 44.34 37.97
CA ASP A 69 -38.34 44.59 38.03
C ASP A 69 -38.95 44.68 36.63
N VAL A 70 -40.18 44.15 36.49
CA VAL A 70 -40.99 44.22 35.29
C VAL A 70 -42.16 45.16 35.55
N ILE A 71 -42.07 46.37 35.00
CA ILE A 71 -42.96 47.51 35.28
C ILE A 71 -43.96 47.66 34.12
N ASP A 72 -45.22 47.94 34.44
CA ASP A 72 -46.27 48.24 33.46
C ASP A 72 -46.26 49.73 33.07
N ASP A 73 -45.24 50.14 32.31
CA ASP A 73 -45.03 51.53 31.86
C ASP A 73 -45.17 51.70 30.33
N GLY A 74 -45.55 50.64 29.62
CA GLY A 74 -45.66 50.61 28.16
C GLY A 74 -44.31 50.54 27.41
N ASN A 75 -43.17 50.39 28.10
CA ASN A 75 -41.86 50.31 27.46
C ASN A 75 -41.56 48.92 26.90
N ILE A 76 -42.05 48.66 25.68
CA ILE A 76 -41.90 47.37 24.99
C ILE A 76 -40.42 47.00 24.79
N ALA A 77 -39.55 47.96 24.46
CA ALA A 77 -38.13 47.69 24.19
C ALA A 77 -37.39 47.18 25.44
N ASN A 78 -37.70 47.76 26.61
CA ASN A 78 -37.16 47.28 27.88
C ASN A 78 -37.67 45.87 28.19
N LEU A 79 -38.98 45.63 28.05
CA LEU A 79 -39.57 44.30 28.29
C LEU A 79 -38.98 43.22 27.36
N THR A 80 -38.75 43.53 26.08
CA THR A 80 -38.07 42.63 25.14
C THR A 80 -36.64 42.33 25.57
N THR A 81 -35.89 43.35 26.00
CA THR A 81 -34.51 43.18 26.49
C THR A 81 -34.48 42.28 27.73
N GLN A 82 -35.39 42.51 28.67
CA GLN A 82 -35.51 41.69 29.88
C GLN A 82 -35.93 40.25 29.56
N LEU A 83 -36.84 40.03 28.61
CA LEU A 83 -37.23 38.69 28.16
C LEU A 83 -36.05 37.93 27.53
N ASN A 84 -35.28 38.57 26.63
CA ASN A 84 -34.10 37.96 26.04
C ASN A 84 -33.08 37.57 27.11
N LYS A 85 -32.81 38.47 28.05
CA LYS A 85 -31.92 38.19 29.19
C LYS A 85 -32.43 37.02 30.04
N ALA A 86 -33.74 36.96 30.32
CA ALA A 86 -34.36 35.87 31.07
C ALA A 86 -34.20 34.52 30.37
N LEU A 87 -34.36 34.49 29.04
CA LEU A 87 -34.15 33.29 28.22
C LEU A 87 -32.67 32.87 28.20
N GLU A 88 -31.75 33.81 27.98
CA GLU A 88 -30.30 33.55 27.99
C GLU A 88 -29.84 33.00 29.34
N GLN A 89 -30.29 33.58 30.46
CA GLN A 89 -29.96 33.06 31.79
C GLN A 89 -30.54 31.66 32.01
N LYS A 90 -31.78 31.41 31.57
CA LYS A 90 -32.40 30.08 31.68
C LYS A 90 -31.61 29.02 30.90
N ILE A 91 -31.21 29.35 29.66
CA ILE A 91 -30.42 28.46 28.80
C ILE A 91 -29.03 28.23 29.40
N THR A 92 -28.35 29.28 29.87
CA THR A 92 -26.96 29.19 30.38
C THR A 92 -26.87 28.46 31.73
N THR A 93 -27.89 28.56 32.58
CA THR A 93 -27.88 27.94 33.92
C THR A 93 -28.30 26.47 33.88
N ASP A 94 -29.22 26.12 32.98
CA ASP A 94 -29.77 24.75 32.90
C ASP A 94 -29.01 23.86 31.91
N ILE A 95 -28.29 24.44 30.95
CA ILE A 95 -27.38 23.69 30.08
C ILE A 95 -26.02 23.66 30.78
N PRO A 96 -25.62 22.52 31.37
CA PRO A 96 -24.32 22.40 32.02
C PRO A 96 -23.20 22.64 30.99
N SER A 97 -22.06 23.14 31.46
CA SER A 97 -20.81 22.99 30.72
C SER A 97 -20.56 21.51 30.45
N ALA A 98 -19.81 21.21 29.38
CA ALA A 98 -19.50 19.84 29.01
C ALA A 98 -18.99 19.04 30.22
N SER A 99 -19.64 17.90 30.50
CA SER A 99 -19.46 17.14 31.72
C SER A 99 -19.21 15.66 31.41
N LEU A 100 -18.30 15.05 32.15
CA LEU A 100 -18.04 13.60 32.07
C LEU A 100 -19.14 12.75 32.71
N THR A 101 -20.04 13.36 33.48
CA THR A 101 -21.08 12.66 34.25
C THR A 101 -22.49 12.89 33.70
N GLN A 102 -22.72 13.97 32.95
CA GLN A 102 -24.04 14.31 32.41
C GLN A 102 -24.08 14.11 30.89
N LYS A 103 -24.90 13.17 30.43
CA LYS A 103 -25.03 12.82 29.00
C LYS A 103 -25.74 13.95 28.23
N GLY A 104 -25.17 14.38 27.10
CA GLY A 104 -25.93 15.09 26.04
C GLY A 104 -25.42 16.44 25.55
N VAL A 105 -24.42 17.08 26.18
CA VAL A 105 -23.87 18.36 25.72
C VAL A 105 -22.34 18.34 25.85
N VAL A 106 -21.62 18.43 24.72
CA VAL A 106 -20.15 18.44 24.67
C VAL A 106 -19.67 19.62 23.85
N GLN A 107 -18.71 20.38 24.38
CA GLN A 107 -18.10 21.51 23.67
C GLN A 107 -16.97 21.00 22.76
N LEU A 108 -16.94 21.48 21.52
CA LEU A 108 -15.93 21.09 20.53
C LEU A 108 -14.69 21.98 20.61
N THR A 109 -13.50 21.41 20.34
CA THR A 109 -12.22 22.14 20.28
C THR A 109 -11.44 21.85 18.99
N ASN A 110 -10.74 22.88 18.52
CA ASN A 110 -9.78 22.81 17.41
C ASN A 110 -8.34 23.11 17.87
N VAL A 111 -8.11 23.09 19.19
CA VAL A 111 -6.82 23.36 19.84
C VAL A 111 -6.38 22.10 20.58
N MET A 112 -5.09 21.76 20.44
CA MET A 112 -4.47 20.67 21.20
C MET A 112 -4.39 21.00 22.68
N GLY A 113 -4.67 20.02 23.53
CA GLY A 113 -4.63 20.16 24.97
C GLY A 113 -4.90 18.82 25.67
N ASN A 114 -5.04 18.87 26.99
CA ASN A 114 -5.28 17.73 27.87
C ASN A 114 -6.65 17.83 28.56
N SER A 115 -7.65 18.37 27.87
CA SER A 115 -8.98 18.54 28.45
C SER A 115 -9.75 17.22 28.45
N ASP A 116 -10.30 16.87 29.61
CA ASP A 116 -11.21 15.73 29.73
C ASP A 116 -12.68 16.12 29.47
N THR A 117 -12.98 17.40 29.24
CA THR A 117 -14.35 17.91 29.04
C THR A 117 -14.65 18.37 27.62
N LEU A 118 -13.65 18.46 26.73
CA LEU A 118 -13.82 18.93 25.35
C LEU A 118 -13.73 17.76 24.36
N ALA A 119 -14.59 17.75 23.35
CA ALA A 119 -14.47 16.82 22.23
C ALA A 119 -13.67 17.43 21.08
N VAL A 120 -12.83 16.60 20.47
CA VAL A 120 -12.01 16.99 19.32
C VAL A 120 -12.89 17.23 18.08
N THR A 121 -12.58 18.26 17.29
CA THR A 121 -13.19 18.47 15.96
C THR A 121 -12.57 17.57 14.91
N GLN A 122 -13.33 17.27 13.84
CA GLN A 122 -12.79 16.55 12.67
C GLN A 122 -11.59 17.28 12.05
N GLN A 123 -11.59 18.62 12.06
CA GLN A 123 -10.49 19.43 11.52
C GLN A 123 -9.18 19.19 12.29
N LEU A 124 -9.23 19.19 13.63
CA LEU A 124 -8.05 18.93 14.46
C LEU A 124 -7.54 17.49 14.26
N VAL A 125 -8.45 16.50 14.21
CA VAL A 125 -8.09 15.11 13.90
C VAL A 125 -7.39 15.01 12.54
N GLN A 126 -7.90 15.68 11.50
CA GLN A 126 -7.30 15.65 10.17
C GLN A 126 -5.91 16.30 10.15
N LYS A 127 -5.72 17.40 10.89
CA LYS A 127 -4.42 18.07 11.03
C LYS A 127 -3.38 17.16 11.68
N GLU A 128 -3.74 16.47 12.76
CA GLU A 128 -2.84 15.52 13.43
C GLU A 128 -2.54 14.30 12.55
N ILE A 129 -3.56 13.74 11.88
CA ILE A 129 -3.36 12.65 10.91
C ILE A 129 -2.39 13.07 9.80
N ASN A 130 -2.51 14.29 9.27
CA ASN A 130 -1.62 14.78 8.22
C ASN A 130 -0.20 14.98 8.74
N SER A 131 -0.05 15.53 9.96
CA SER A 131 1.27 15.71 10.59
C SER A 131 1.96 14.38 10.85
N LEU A 132 1.22 13.36 11.31
CA LEU A 132 1.74 12.00 11.51
C LEU A 132 2.10 11.30 10.18
N ARG A 133 1.37 11.60 9.09
CA ARG A 133 1.68 11.11 7.74
C ARG A 133 2.93 11.77 7.15
N GLU A 134 3.29 12.96 7.58
CA GLU A 134 4.52 13.65 7.15
C GLU A 134 5.78 12.98 7.75
N TYR A 135 5.66 12.35 8.93
CA TYR A 135 6.77 11.65 9.61
C TYR A 135 6.77 10.12 9.43
N THR A 136 5.73 9.54 8.85
CA THR A 136 5.63 8.08 8.64
C THR A 136 5.54 7.81 7.15
N TYR A 137 6.57 7.15 6.59
CA TYR A 137 6.47 6.58 5.24
C TYR A 137 5.13 5.83 5.12
N PRO A 138 4.31 6.08 4.09
CA PRO A 138 3.00 5.44 3.98
C PRO A 138 3.17 3.93 4.09
N ARG A 139 2.22 3.24 4.75
CA ARG A 139 2.24 1.79 4.94
C ARG A 139 2.45 1.04 3.62
N GLU A 140 1.94 1.62 2.53
CA GLU A 140 2.15 1.17 1.16
C GLU A 140 3.60 1.31 0.68
N GLU A 141 4.32 2.37 1.03
CA GLU A 141 5.76 2.51 0.74
C GLU A 141 6.60 1.56 1.62
N ILE A 142 6.23 1.38 2.89
CA ILE A 142 6.88 0.39 3.76
C ILE A 142 6.63 -1.04 3.24
N ASP A 143 5.39 -1.39 2.87
CA ASP A 143 5.04 -2.68 2.29
C ASP A 143 5.69 -2.88 0.92
N ASN A 144 5.81 -1.82 0.10
CA ASN A 144 6.56 -1.85 -1.16
C ASN A 144 8.06 -2.04 -0.94
N ARG A 145 8.65 -1.42 0.09
CA ARG A 145 10.05 -1.61 0.46
C ARG A 145 10.29 -3.01 1.04
N ILE A 146 9.42 -3.52 1.91
CA ILE A 146 9.47 -4.87 2.48
C ILE A 146 9.27 -5.94 1.39
N LYS A 147 8.36 -5.73 0.43
CA LYS A 147 8.27 -6.55 -0.80
C LYS A 147 9.56 -6.49 -1.61
N SER A 148 10.13 -5.31 -1.81
CA SER A 148 11.33 -5.16 -2.63
C SER A 148 12.59 -5.79 -2.01
N THR A 149 12.62 -6.03 -0.70
CA THR A 149 13.81 -6.56 -0.01
C THR A 149 13.85 -8.10 0.03
N SER A 150 12.73 -8.78 -0.30
CA SER A 150 12.61 -10.25 -0.22
C SER A 150 12.38 -10.95 -1.57
N GLU A 151 12.43 -10.19 -2.66
CA GLU A 151 12.12 -10.67 -4.01
C GLU A 151 13.38 -10.90 -4.86
N ILE A 152 13.41 -12.00 -5.63
CA ILE A 152 14.43 -12.20 -6.67
C ILE A 152 14.31 -11.04 -7.67
N PRO A 153 15.41 -10.31 -7.98
CA PRO A 153 15.36 -9.17 -8.90
C PRO A 153 14.77 -9.53 -10.27
N ALA A 154 13.98 -8.62 -10.85
CA ALA A 154 13.47 -8.79 -12.20
C ALA A 154 14.65 -8.94 -13.18
N GLY A 155 14.54 -9.92 -14.07
CA GLY A 155 15.59 -10.25 -15.02
C GLY A 155 16.62 -11.28 -14.54
N SER A 156 16.66 -11.67 -13.26
CA SER A 156 17.51 -12.78 -12.81
C SER A 156 17.04 -14.11 -13.39
N PRO A 157 17.89 -14.88 -14.10
CA PRO A 157 17.53 -16.21 -14.58
C PRO A 157 17.35 -17.20 -13.43
N ILE A 158 16.22 -17.91 -13.41
CA ILE A 158 15.84 -18.90 -12.40
C ILE A 158 15.63 -20.24 -13.11
N PRO A 159 16.26 -21.35 -12.64
CA PRO A 159 15.96 -22.68 -13.15
C PRO A 159 14.50 -23.08 -12.87
N TRP A 160 13.80 -23.54 -13.90
CA TRP A 160 12.40 -23.95 -13.84
C TRP A 160 12.21 -25.34 -14.46
N PRO A 161 11.59 -26.30 -13.76
CA PRO A 161 11.57 -27.70 -14.18
C PRO A 161 10.55 -28.02 -15.29
N LEU A 162 9.60 -27.13 -15.56
CA LEU A 162 8.53 -27.38 -16.52
C LEU A 162 8.73 -26.62 -17.83
N SER A 163 8.11 -27.12 -18.91
CA SER A 163 8.17 -26.54 -20.25
C SER A 163 7.51 -25.16 -20.34
N TYR A 164 6.53 -24.86 -19.49
CA TYR A 164 5.80 -23.59 -19.44
C TYR A 164 6.13 -22.83 -18.16
N PRO A 165 6.40 -21.52 -18.24
CA PRO A 165 6.71 -20.73 -17.05
C PRO A 165 5.44 -20.48 -16.22
N PRO A 166 5.56 -20.20 -14.92
CA PRO A 166 4.44 -19.68 -14.13
C PRO A 166 3.92 -18.35 -14.68
N ILE A 167 2.69 -18.00 -14.32
CA ILE A 167 2.12 -16.68 -14.63
C ILE A 167 3.05 -15.60 -14.06
N GLY A 168 3.36 -14.58 -14.87
CA GLY A 168 4.25 -13.49 -14.49
C GLY A 168 5.74 -13.77 -14.73
N TYR A 169 6.09 -14.85 -15.43
CA TYR A 169 7.46 -15.19 -15.82
C TYR A 169 7.58 -15.39 -17.33
N PHE A 170 8.79 -15.13 -17.85
CA PHE A 170 9.14 -15.39 -19.25
C PHE A 170 10.28 -16.39 -19.35
N ILE A 171 10.28 -17.23 -20.39
CA ILE A 171 11.41 -18.10 -20.71
C ILE A 171 12.51 -17.28 -21.39
N CYS A 172 13.77 -17.51 -21.02
CA CYS A 172 14.96 -16.98 -21.68
C CYS A 172 15.25 -17.73 -22.98
N ASN A 173 14.43 -17.50 -24.01
CA ASN A 173 14.54 -18.13 -25.33
C ASN A 173 14.83 -17.11 -26.45
N GLY A 174 15.41 -15.96 -26.10
CA GLY A 174 15.67 -14.89 -27.07
C GLY A 174 14.47 -14.01 -27.43
N SER A 175 13.28 -14.25 -26.87
CA SER A 175 12.06 -13.53 -27.26
C SER A 175 12.09 -12.04 -26.90
N PRO A 176 11.43 -11.18 -27.70
CA PRO A 176 11.21 -9.79 -27.33
C PRO A 176 10.15 -9.67 -26.23
N PHE A 177 10.19 -8.57 -25.48
CA PHE A 177 9.16 -8.20 -24.51
C PHE A 177 8.81 -6.71 -24.59
N ASN A 178 7.62 -6.36 -24.10
CA ASN A 178 7.19 -4.96 -24.08
C ASN A 178 7.82 -4.20 -22.91
N LYS A 179 8.74 -3.29 -23.22
CA LYS A 179 9.45 -2.46 -22.22
C LYS A 179 8.53 -1.54 -21.42
N LEU A 180 7.43 -1.07 -22.02
CA LEU A 180 6.46 -0.20 -21.32
C LEU A 180 5.65 -0.99 -20.29
N GLN A 181 5.35 -2.26 -20.60
CA GLN A 181 4.62 -3.15 -19.70
C GLN A 181 5.52 -3.71 -18.58
N TYR A 182 6.81 -3.90 -18.86
CA TYR A 182 7.78 -4.50 -17.94
C TYR A 182 9.03 -3.62 -17.75
N PRO A 183 8.89 -2.45 -17.10
CA PRO A 183 9.97 -1.47 -16.97
C PRO A 183 11.16 -1.99 -16.16
N LYS A 184 10.94 -2.73 -15.06
CA LYS A 184 12.02 -3.34 -14.27
C LYS A 184 12.81 -4.38 -15.06
N LEU A 185 12.14 -5.16 -15.90
CA LEU A 185 12.81 -6.10 -16.79
C LEU A 185 13.58 -5.38 -17.90
N ALA A 186 13.09 -4.22 -18.34
CA ALA A 186 13.78 -3.35 -19.30
C ALA A 186 15.05 -2.69 -18.73
N GLU A 187 15.12 -2.46 -17.42
CA GLU A 187 16.37 -2.05 -16.76
C GLU A 187 17.44 -3.15 -16.83
N ALA A 188 17.04 -4.42 -16.60
CA ALA A 188 17.94 -5.57 -16.70
C ALA A 188 18.32 -5.92 -18.16
N TYR A 189 17.37 -5.79 -19.10
CA TYR A 189 17.54 -6.09 -20.52
C TYR A 189 17.13 -4.89 -21.40
N PRO A 190 18.01 -3.87 -21.55
CA PRO A 190 17.66 -2.62 -22.25
C PRO A 190 17.30 -2.76 -23.73
N SER A 191 17.74 -3.84 -24.38
CA SER A 191 17.40 -4.16 -25.77
C SER A 191 15.92 -4.52 -25.98
N GLY A 192 15.18 -4.79 -24.89
CA GLY A 192 13.80 -5.30 -24.99
C GLY A 192 13.73 -6.76 -25.46
N ARG A 193 14.84 -7.50 -25.38
CA ARG A 193 14.91 -8.92 -25.69
C ARG A 193 15.57 -9.68 -24.56
N LEU A 194 15.04 -10.86 -24.26
CA LEU A 194 15.66 -11.78 -23.32
C LEU A 194 16.88 -12.45 -23.95
N PRO A 195 17.86 -12.92 -23.15
CA PRO A 195 18.90 -13.81 -23.65
C PRO A 195 18.26 -15.14 -24.12
N ASP A 196 18.91 -15.81 -25.06
CA ASP A 196 18.61 -17.20 -25.39
C ASP A 196 19.56 -18.09 -24.60
N LEU A 197 19.05 -18.71 -23.53
CA LEU A 197 19.84 -19.54 -22.61
C LEU A 197 19.58 -21.03 -22.81
N ARG A 198 18.93 -21.41 -23.92
CA ARG A 198 18.65 -22.82 -24.22
C ARG A 198 19.95 -23.53 -24.57
N GLY A 199 20.36 -24.48 -23.73
CA GLY A 199 21.61 -25.23 -23.89
C GLY A 199 22.84 -24.53 -23.31
N GLU A 200 22.69 -23.36 -22.70
CA GLU A 200 23.80 -22.53 -22.22
C GLU A 200 24.04 -22.71 -20.72
N PHE A 201 25.31 -22.65 -20.31
CA PHE A 201 25.69 -22.53 -18.89
C PHE A 201 25.94 -21.06 -18.53
N ILE A 202 25.38 -20.61 -17.41
CA ILE A 202 25.65 -19.28 -16.86
C ILE A 202 26.94 -19.33 -16.04
N ARG A 203 27.84 -18.38 -16.28
CA ARG A 203 29.06 -18.18 -15.48
C ARG A 203 29.08 -16.78 -14.85
N GLY A 204 29.89 -16.63 -13.79
CA GLY A 204 30.20 -15.32 -13.23
C GLY A 204 30.96 -14.45 -14.24
N TRP A 205 30.58 -13.18 -14.31
CA TRP A 205 31.33 -12.17 -15.05
C TRP A 205 32.64 -11.85 -14.33
N ASP A 206 33.73 -11.68 -15.10
CA ASP A 206 35.08 -11.50 -14.55
C ASP A 206 35.26 -10.15 -13.85
N ASP A 207 34.58 -9.11 -14.32
CA ASP A 207 34.67 -7.73 -13.80
C ASP A 207 36.12 -7.29 -13.51
N ASN A 208 37.00 -7.49 -14.50
CA ASN A 208 38.42 -7.17 -14.44
C ASN A 208 39.25 -7.94 -13.40
N ARG A 209 38.76 -9.09 -12.89
CA ARG A 209 39.53 -9.97 -11.99
C ARG A 209 40.71 -10.66 -12.71
N GLY A 210 40.68 -10.79 -14.03
CA GLY A 210 41.78 -11.33 -14.85
C GLY A 210 41.64 -12.82 -15.20
N VAL A 211 40.50 -13.46 -14.92
CA VAL A 211 40.27 -14.88 -15.26
C VAL A 211 39.63 -15.06 -16.63
N ASP A 212 38.73 -14.15 -17.02
CA ASP A 212 38.04 -14.15 -18.32
C ASP A 212 38.08 -12.74 -18.92
N SER A 213 39.31 -12.25 -19.13
CA SER A 213 39.58 -10.88 -19.58
C SER A 213 39.04 -10.61 -20.98
N GLY A 214 38.47 -9.41 -21.16
CA GLY A 214 37.88 -8.97 -22.43
C GLY A 214 36.45 -9.45 -22.68
N ARG A 215 35.85 -10.22 -21.76
CA ARG A 215 34.47 -10.70 -21.89
C ARG A 215 33.44 -9.71 -21.31
N GLY A 216 32.40 -9.41 -22.08
CA GLY A 216 31.28 -8.58 -21.66
C GLY A 216 30.13 -9.37 -21.01
N LEU A 217 29.31 -8.71 -20.20
CA LEU A 217 28.05 -9.28 -19.70
C LEU A 217 27.16 -9.74 -20.87
N LEU A 218 26.46 -10.87 -20.68
CA LEU A 218 25.55 -11.48 -21.67
C LEU A 218 26.22 -11.90 -23.01
N SER A 219 27.55 -11.95 -23.08
CA SER A 219 28.26 -12.43 -24.27
C SER A 219 28.34 -13.96 -24.33
N TRP A 220 28.03 -14.51 -25.50
CA TRP A 220 28.14 -15.93 -25.79
C TRP A 220 29.60 -16.34 -25.99
N GLN A 221 29.94 -17.57 -25.59
CA GLN A 221 31.23 -18.20 -25.84
C GLN A 221 31.02 -19.69 -26.05
N GLY A 222 31.65 -20.26 -27.06
CA GLY A 222 31.62 -21.71 -27.31
C GLY A 222 32.41 -22.50 -26.26
N ASP A 223 32.26 -23.82 -26.31
CA ASP A 223 33.03 -24.72 -25.46
C ASP A 223 34.52 -24.71 -25.84
N ALA A 224 35.36 -24.92 -24.83
CA ALA A 224 36.79 -25.04 -25.02
C ALA A 224 37.37 -26.00 -23.98
N ILE A 225 38.45 -26.65 -24.38
CA ILE A 225 39.30 -27.47 -23.51
C ILE A 225 40.69 -26.81 -23.47
N ARG A 226 41.38 -26.91 -22.34
CA ARG A 226 42.78 -26.47 -22.22
C ARG A 226 43.65 -27.20 -23.24
N ASN A 227 44.71 -26.54 -23.71
CA ASN A 227 45.66 -27.14 -24.63
C ASN A 227 46.17 -28.48 -24.06
N ILE A 228 46.12 -29.54 -24.88
CA ILE A 228 46.71 -30.84 -24.55
C ILE A 228 48.04 -30.91 -25.28
N THR A 229 49.13 -30.93 -24.52
CA THR A 229 50.47 -31.08 -25.07
C THR A 229 51.00 -32.48 -24.78
N GLY A 230 51.64 -33.10 -25.76
CA GLY A 230 52.34 -34.38 -25.61
C GLY A 230 53.47 -34.49 -26.62
N THR A 231 54.49 -35.27 -26.28
CA THR A 231 55.60 -35.57 -27.18
C THR A 231 55.84 -37.06 -27.19
N THR A 232 56.02 -37.64 -28.37
CA THR A 232 56.49 -39.01 -28.53
C THR A 232 57.97 -38.99 -28.94
N GLN A 233 58.74 -39.98 -28.50
CA GLN A 233 60.13 -40.13 -28.97
C GLN A 233 60.10 -40.58 -30.43
N ALA A 234 60.95 -39.99 -31.28
CA ALA A 234 61.23 -40.55 -32.59
C ALA A 234 61.89 -41.92 -32.36
N VAL A 235 61.15 -43.01 -32.55
CA VAL A 235 61.72 -44.35 -32.51
C VAL A 235 62.56 -44.51 -33.78
N HIS A 236 63.82 -44.09 -33.72
CA HIS A 236 64.80 -44.46 -34.73
C HIS A 236 65.07 -45.95 -34.52
N ALA A 237 64.48 -46.80 -35.37
CA ALA A 237 64.69 -48.25 -35.31
C ALA A 237 66.11 -48.61 -35.80
N GLN A 238 67.12 -48.31 -34.98
CA GLN A 238 68.46 -48.91 -35.08
C GLN A 238 68.66 -49.87 -33.91
N MET A 239 67.87 -50.94 -33.87
CA MET A 239 68.10 -52.04 -32.95
C MET A 239 67.93 -53.38 -33.67
N ALA A 240 69.08 -53.93 -34.07
CA ALA A 240 69.36 -55.33 -34.42
C ALA A 240 68.17 -56.30 -34.56
N GLY A 241 67.43 -56.21 -35.67
CA GLY A 241 66.70 -57.36 -36.24
C GLY A 241 65.42 -57.85 -35.55
N LEU A 242 64.89 -57.15 -34.54
CA LEU A 242 63.60 -57.51 -33.92
C LEU A 242 62.59 -56.36 -34.05
N PRO A 243 61.39 -56.59 -34.63
CA PRO A 243 60.36 -55.55 -34.68
C PRO A 243 59.86 -55.27 -33.26
N GLN A 244 60.25 -54.14 -32.67
CA GLN A 244 59.61 -53.65 -31.46
C GLN A 244 58.19 -53.23 -31.80
N THR A 245 57.19 -53.89 -31.23
CA THR A 245 55.83 -53.35 -31.17
C THR A 245 55.87 -52.08 -30.32
N PRO A 246 55.43 -50.92 -30.83
CA PRO A 246 55.37 -49.71 -30.03
C PRO A 246 54.50 -49.95 -28.80
N ILE A 247 55.06 -49.70 -27.61
CA ILE A 247 54.32 -49.74 -26.34
C ILE A 247 53.55 -48.42 -26.25
N VAL A 248 52.29 -48.44 -26.67
CA VAL A 248 51.36 -47.32 -26.49
C VAL A 248 50.37 -47.65 -25.38
N ASN A 249 50.02 -46.65 -24.57
CA ASN A 249 49.05 -46.78 -23.48
C ASN A 249 48.21 -45.50 -23.38
N GLY A 250 47.05 -45.58 -22.72
CA GLY A 250 46.15 -44.46 -22.54
C GLY A 250 45.46 -44.03 -23.84
N VAL A 251 45.47 -42.73 -24.13
CA VAL A 251 44.84 -42.15 -25.33
C VAL A 251 45.65 -42.36 -26.61
N MET A 252 46.91 -42.82 -26.49
CA MET A 252 47.80 -43.03 -27.62
C MET A 252 47.49 -44.35 -28.31
N ALA A 253 47.38 -44.32 -29.64
CA ALA A 253 47.29 -45.51 -30.48
C ALA A 253 48.45 -45.55 -31.47
N SER A 254 48.99 -46.74 -31.73
CA SER A 254 49.97 -46.93 -32.81
C SER A 254 49.27 -47.47 -34.05
N LEU A 255 49.46 -46.79 -35.17
CA LEU A 255 49.02 -47.24 -36.48
C LEU A 255 50.28 -47.61 -37.28
N ARG A 256 50.41 -48.89 -37.64
CA ARG A 256 51.44 -49.34 -38.58
C ARG A 256 50.97 -48.98 -39.99
N TYR A 257 51.60 -48.00 -40.61
CA TYR A 257 51.39 -47.71 -42.02
C TYR A 257 52.67 -48.06 -42.78
N GLY A 258 52.62 -49.11 -43.59
CA GLY A 258 53.76 -49.52 -44.42
C GLY A 258 53.94 -48.57 -45.59
N THR A 259 54.86 -47.63 -45.52
CA THR A 259 55.27 -46.81 -46.66
C THR A 259 56.28 -47.59 -47.50
N ARG A 260 55.92 -47.95 -48.74
CA ARG A 260 56.69 -48.85 -49.60
C ARG A 260 58.10 -48.37 -49.99
N GLU A 261 58.54 -47.17 -49.61
CA GLU A 261 59.77 -46.55 -50.16
C GLU A 261 60.65 -45.74 -49.19
N THR A 262 60.45 -45.83 -47.87
CA THR A 262 61.32 -45.12 -46.90
C THR A 262 62.61 -45.89 -46.64
N ARG A 263 63.73 -45.42 -47.20
CA ARG A 263 65.06 -46.01 -47.03
C ARG A 263 65.86 -45.29 -45.94
N SER A 264 66.52 -46.05 -45.06
CA SER A 264 67.53 -45.51 -44.14
C SER A 264 68.66 -44.84 -44.93
N ALA A 265 69.10 -43.65 -44.50
CA ALA A 265 70.10 -42.83 -45.21
C ALA A 265 71.48 -43.50 -45.34
N ASN A 266 71.79 -44.51 -44.50
CA ASN A 266 73.08 -45.20 -44.47
C ASN A 266 72.93 -46.70 -44.76
N GLY A 267 72.46 -47.04 -45.96
CA GLY A 267 72.66 -48.37 -46.54
C GLY A 267 71.70 -49.46 -46.06
N GLY A 268 70.53 -49.55 -46.71
CA GLY A 268 70.07 -50.85 -47.20
C GLY A 268 68.87 -51.54 -46.54
N SER A 269 68.23 -50.99 -45.50
CA SER A 269 66.99 -51.55 -44.96
C SER A 269 65.88 -50.50 -44.83
N SER A 270 64.69 -50.86 -45.34
CA SER A 270 63.44 -50.12 -45.15
C SER A 270 62.89 -50.44 -43.77
N THR A 271 62.74 -49.43 -42.91
CA THR A 271 62.01 -49.57 -41.65
C THR A 271 60.65 -48.89 -41.80
N ASP A 272 59.58 -49.58 -41.42
CA ASP A 272 58.24 -48.99 -41.39
C ASP A 272 58.19 -47.81 -40.41
N LEU A 273 57.63 -46.68 -40.85
CA LEU A 273 57.34 -45.57 -39.95
C LEU A 273 56.15 -45.95 -39.06
N THR A 274 56.27 -45.68 -37.76
CA THR A 274 55.17 -45.84 -36.80
C THR A 274 54.49 -44.48 -36.62
N PHE A 275 53.18 -44.43 -36.90
CA PHE A 275 52.36 -43.26 -36.61
C PHE A 275 51.71 -43.41 -35.25
N PHE A 276 51.55 -42.28 -34.55
CA PHE A 276 50.82 -42.20 -33.31
C PHE A 276 49.60 -41.32 -33.50
N ASP A 277 48.43 -41.84 -33.14
CA ASP A 277 47.19 -41.06 -33.03
C ASP A 277 46.84 -40.84 -31.56
N ILE A 278 46.20 -39.71 -31.30
CA ILE A 278 45.54 -39.43 -30.02
C ILE A 278 44.05 -39.63 -30.23
N ASP A 279 43.46 -40.57 -29.50
CA ASP A 279 42.01 -40.66 -29.41
C ASP A 279 41.58 -40.90 -27.95
N ALA A 280 40.93 -39.86 -27.43
CA ALA A 280 40.50 -39.74 -26.05
C ALA A 280 39.42 -40.77 -25.68
N SER A 281 38.65 -41.28 -26.65
CA SER A 281 37.56 -42.24 -26.41
C SER A 281 38.06 -43.54 -25.77
N ARG A 282 39.36 -43.83 -25.90
CA ARG A 282 40.02 -44.98 -25.25
C ARG A 282 40.08 -44.90 -23.72
N GLN A 283 39.97 -43.70 -23.15
CA GLN A 283 40.12 -43.48 -21.70
C GLN A 283 38.95 -42.73 -21.08
N VAL A 284 38.25 -41.92 -21.86
CA VAL A 284 37.14 -41.08 -21.38
C VAL A 284 35.99 -41.04 -22.38
N PRO A 285 34.73 -40.87 -21.94
CA PRO A 285 33.62 -40.59 -22.84
C PRO A 285 33.86 -39.33 -23.66
N THR A 286 33.52 -39.37 -24.95
CA THR A 286 33.65 -38.23 -25.87
C THR A 286 32.29 -37.89 -26.49
N ALA A 287 32.13 -36.63 -26.89
CA ALA A 287 30.95 -36.10 -27.57
C ALA A 287 31.38 -34.94 -28.50
N HIS A 288 30.43 -34.39 -29.28
CA HIS A 288 30.68 -33.25 -30.16
C HIS A 288 30.89 -31.92 -29.40
N GLU A 289 30.61 -31.88 -28.10
CA GLU A 289 30.75 -30.73 -27.19
C GLU A 289 31.38 -31.20 -25.88
N ASN A 290 32.24 -30.39 -25.29
CA ASN A 290 32.78 -30.63 -23.95
C ASN A 290 31.82 -30.11 -22.86
N ARG A 291 31.21 -31.03 -22.10
CA ARG A 291 30.27 -30.68 -21.02
C ARG A 291 30.36 -31.64 -19.82
N PRO A 292 30.16 -31.13 -18.59
CA PRO A 292 29.95 -31.99 -17.44
C PRO A 292 28.57 -32.67 -17.51
N ARG A 293 28.36 -33.70 -16.68
CA ARG A 293 27.03 -34.28 -16.48
C ARG A 293 26.08 -33.20 -15.95
N ASN A 294 24.90 -33.07 -16.54
CA ASN A 294 23.92 -32.04 -16.20
C ASN A 294 22.47 -32.54 -16.36
N ILE A 295 21.52 -31.79 -15.80
CA ILE A 295 20.07 -31.96 -15.99
C ILE A 295 19.53 -30.67 -16.60
N ALA A 296 18.71 -30.79 -17.63
CA ALA A 296 18.14 -29.65 -18.33
C ALA A 296 16.94 -29.05 -17.57
N PHE A 297 17.00 -27.76 -17.27
CA PHE A 297 15.90 -26.93 -16.78
C PHE A 297 15.68 -25.78 -17.77
N ASN A 298 14.46 -25.23 -17.81
CA ASN A 298 14.27 -23.94 -18.44
C ASN A 298 14.91 -22.85 -17.58
N TYR A 299 15.41 -21.78 -18.20
CA TYR A 299 15.69 -20.53 -17.51
C TYR A 299 14.51 -19.59 -17.69
N VAL A 300 13.94 -19.12 -16.58
CA VAL A 300 12.87 -18.13 -16.57
C VAL A 300 13.28 -16.86 -15.85
N VAL A 301 12.69 -15.73 -16.22
CA VAL A 301 12.85 -14.44 -15.53
C VAL A 301 11.49 -13.92 -15.11
N ARG A 302 11.45 -13.25 -13.96
CA ARG A 302 10.24 -12.57 -13.51
C ARG A 302 9.96 -11.36 -14.40
N ALA A 303 8.70 -11.17 -14.76
CA ALA A 303 8.26 -10.09 -15.64
C ALA A 303 8.15 -8.72 -14.93
N ALA A 304 7.79 -8.68 -13.64
CA ALA A 304 7.69 -7.46 -12.83
C ALA A 304 7.94 -7.76 -11.35
#